data_AF-A0A363SY08-F1
#
_entry.id   AF-A0A363SY08-F1
#
_cell.length_a   1.000
_cell.length_b   1.000
_cell.length_c   1.000
_cell.angle_alpha   90.00
_cell.angle_beta   90.00
_cell.angle_gamma   90.00
#
_symmetry.space_group_name_H-M   'P 1'
#
loop_
_entity.id
_entity.type
_entity.pdbx_description
1 polymer ?
#
loop_
_entity_poly.entity_id
_entity_poly.type
_entity_poly.pdbx_seq_one_letter_code
_entity_poly.pdbx_strand_id
1 'polypeptide(L)'
;MLSYLQYGWSLIRREGLGFAVKRFCQLVSWKVKVFLRYIHIGRSIPPKDRILEIGDLTPTDMHAAPVGSPAGPGDIDIADLAQTPAFRDRLIQLARTIHEQHLPEREALIQEGRQLFSGQKVLFVSPIRVLGGGANLIFLAAQAMRRMGVDAQILNLNVHRNWFEGHYQQPDVPVIFSDIDTIPRISGGFEAVIATSNPTVAWLAPLVGRLPAPTIGYYIQDYEPYFYEPGSHEYQKAADSYSLIPNALRMVTTPWISEQIQRHHHIDSVIVGAHMDTDLFQPQLNLEPAWPARPLRITAMIRPTTPRRNPQRTMAVLQRLSQSHAPQLEFRLFGCDLSDPGFSSLEQDFPWKLAGQLRSSQVACLFNGADIFVDFSDFQAFGLTALEAMAMGLAVIVPSKGGTSIYAEHDQNCLLVDTQDIQACLEALQRLVEDVTLRARLQLNAVSTAARFYPELPALNMLKVLFPSRL
;
A
#
# COMPACT_ATOMS: atom_id res chain seq x y z
N MET A 1 26.85 -25.49 -7.63
CA MET A 1 27.07 -26.48 -8.72
C MET A 1 26.31 -27.79 -8.46
N LEU A 2 26.41 -28.37 -7.26
CA LEU A 2 25.66 -29.57 -6.84
C LEU A 2 24.12 -29.42 -6.88
N SER A 3 23.60 -28.25 -6.47
CA SER A 3 22.17 -27.92 -6.54
C SER A 3 21.62 -27.84 -7.97
N TYR A 4 22.44 -27.41 -8.94
CA TYR A 4 22.06 -27.36 -10.36
C TYR A 4 22.08 -28.74 -11.01
N LEU A 5 22.98 -29.62 -10.57
CA LEU A 5 23.02 -31.01 -11.02
C LEU A 5 21.78 -31.78 -10.51
N GLN A 6 21.36 -31.55 -9.26
CA GLN A 6 20.11 -32.13 -8.72
C GLN A 6 18.87 -31.62 -9.45
N TYR A 7 18.80 -30.32 -9.76
CA TYR A 7 17.69 -29.74 -10.51
C TYR A 7 17.62 -30.28 -11.95
N GLY A 8 18.76 -30.35 -12.65
CA GLY A 8 18.86 -30.94 -13.99
C GLY A 8 18.43 -32.41 -14.00
N TRP A 9 18.83 -33.18 -13.00
CA TRP A 9 18.40 -34.57 -12.85
C TRP A 9 16.90 -34.71 -12.59
N SER A 10 16.30 -33.80 -11.81
CA SER A 10 14.85 -33.78 -11.57
C SER A 10 14.03 -33.44 -12.81
N LEU A 11 14.54 -32.54 -13.67
CA LEU A 11 13.92 -32.16 -14.93
C LEU A 11 13.98 -33.30 -15.95
N ILE A 12 15.13 -33.97 -16.06
CA ILE A 12 15.31 -35.13 -16.94
C ILE A 12 14.35 -36.27 -16.56
N ARG A 13 14.13 -36.49 -15.25
CA ARG A 13 13.20 -37.52 -14.74
C ARG A 13 11.73 -37.23 -15.01
N ARG A 14 11.33 -35.95 -15.11
CA ARG A 14 9.92 -35.54 -15.26
C ARG A 14 9.53 -35.24 -16.71
N GLU A 15 10.43 -34.68 -17.51
CA GLU A 15 10.07 -34.06 -18.81
C GLU A 15 10.97 -34.52 -19.97
N GLY A 16 11.94 -35.41 -19.71
CA GLY A 16 12.81 -36.00 -20.72
C GLY A 16 14.03 -35.13 -21.10
N LEU A 17 15.08 -35.80 -21.61
CA LEU A 17 16.39 -35.20 -21.87
C LEU A 17 16.33 -34.05 -22.89
N GLY A 18 15.51 -34.17 -23.94
CA GLY A 18 15.38 -33.16 -24.98
C GLY A 18 14.81 -31.82 -24.47
N PHE A 19 13.85 -31.86 -23.54
CA PHE A 19 13.27 -30.66 -22.95
C PHE A 19 14.24 -29.97 -21.97
N ALA A 20 14.97 -30.75 -21.18
CA ALA A 20 15.99 -30.26 -20.27
C ALA A 20 17.14 -29.54 -21.01
N VAL A 21 17.61 -30.10 -22.13
CA VAL A 21 18.65 -29.47 -22.99
C VAL A 21 18.13 -28.16 -23.59
N LYS A 22 16.90 -28.11 -24.07
CA LYS A 22 16.30 -26.88 -24.63
C LYS A 22 16.19 -25.77 -23.59
N ARG A 23 15.71 -26.08 -22.37
CA ARG A 23 15.64 -25.16 -21.23
C ARG A 23 17.04 -24.68 -20.79
N PHE A 24 18.03 -25.58 -20.77
CA PHE A 24 19.40 -25.23 -20.42
C PHE A 24 20.02 -24.27 -21.45
N CYS A 25 19.86 -24.56 -22.75
CA CYS A 25 20.32 -23.68 -23.82
C CYS A 25 19.62 -22.31 -23.79
N GLN A 26 18.31 -22.25 -23.47
CA GLN A 26 17.59 -20.99 -23.26
C GLN A 26 18.13 -20.20 -22.07
N LEU A 27 18.41 -20.86 -20.94
CA LEU A 27 19.01 -20.25 -19.74
C LEU A 27 20.42 -19.70 -20.02
N VAL A 28 21.25 -20.46 -20.75
CA VAL A 28 22.61 -20.02 -21.12
C VAL A 28 22.56 -18.88 -22.12
N SER A 29 21.73 -18.97 -23.17
CA SER A 29 21.52 -17.88 -24.14
C SER A 29 21.00 -16.61 -23.47
N TRP A 30 20.08 -16.74 -22.50
CA TRP A 30 19.57 -15.64 -21.70
C TRP A 30 20.67 -15.03 -20.82
N LYS A 31 21.46 -15.84 -20.11
CA LYS A 31 22.60 -15.34 -19.31
C LYS A 31 23.64 -14.62 -20.16
N VAL A 32 23.92 -15.12 -21.36
CA VAL A 32 24.83 -14.45 -22.31
C VAL A 32 24.24 -13.13 -22.80
N LYS A 33 22.93 -13.07 -23.10
CA LYS A 33 22.26 -11.81 -23.47
C LYS A 33 22.21 -10.78 -22.32
N VAL A 34 21.95 -11.23 -21.09
CA VAL A 34 21.98 -10.39 -19.88
C VAL A 34 23.40 -9.88 -19.64
N PHE A 35 24.41 -10.74 -19.74
CA PHE A 35 25.82 -10.36 -19.58
C PHE A 35 26.28 -9.37 -20.66
N LEU A 36 25.91 -9.60 -21.92
CA LEU A 36 26.20 -8.68 -23.02
C LEU A 36 25.48 -7.33 -22.87
N ARG A 37 24.23 -7.32 -22.36
CA ARG A 37 23.53 -6.07 -21.99
C ARG A 37 24.19 -5.36 -20.81
N TYR A 38 24.64 -6.10 -19.80
CA TYR A 38 25.35 -5.55 -18.64
C TYR A 38 26.67 -4.88 -19.04
N ILE A 39 27.38 -5.44 -20.03
CA ILE A 39 28.59 -4.83 -20.61
C ILE A 39 28.25 -3.56 -21.42
N HIS A 40 27.11 -3.53 -22.10
CA HIS A 40 26.67 -2.35 -22.87
C HIS A 40 26.14 -1.20 -22.00
N ILE A 41 25.55 -1.51 -20.84
CA ILE A 41 25.04 -0.53 -19.86
C ILE A 41 26.19 0.12 -19.04
N GLY A 42 27.42 -0.36 -19.18
CA GLY A 42 28.61 0.11 -18.46
C GLY A 42 29.09 1.53 -18.74
N ARG A 43 28.25 2.42 -19.29
CA ARG A 43 28.57 3.84 -19.51
C ARG A 43 27.47 4.79 -19.02
N SER A 44 27.07 4.72 -17.74
CA SER A 44 26.60 5.89 -16.98
C SER A 44 26.17 5.57 -15.54
N ILE A 45 26.94 6.09 -14.58
CA ILE A 45 26.70 6.20 -13.12
C ILE A 45 26.93 4.89 -12.32
N PRO A 46 27.85 4.86 -11.34
CA PRO A 46 28.18 3.65 -10.58
C PRO A 46 27.01 3.16 -9.70
N PRO A 47 26.90 1.84 -9.43
CA PRO A 47 25.77 1.22 -8.71
C PRO A 47 25.50 1.78 -7.29
N LYS A 48 26.53 2.32 -6.62
CA LYS A 48 26.41 2.90 -5.28
C LYS A 48 25.57 4.19 -5.25
N ASP A 49 25.48 4.93 -6.36
CA ASP A 49 24.72 6.18 -6.43
C ASP A 49 23.21 5.95 -6.70
N ARG A 50 22.80 4.68 -6.88
CA ARG A 50 21.41 4.28 -7.23
C ARG A 50 20.63 3.66 -6.07
N ILE A 51 21.22 3.51 -4.89
CA ILE A 51 20.56 2.92 -3.71
C ILE A 51 20.35 4.03 -2.68
N LEU A 52 19.12 4.16 -2.17
CA LEU A 52 18.87 4.90 -0.93
C LEU A 52 19.08 3.91 0.21
N GLU A 53 20.08 4.13 1.06
CA GLU A 53 20.32 3.20 2.16
C GLU A 53 19.16 3.30 3.16
N ILE A 54 18.68 2.15 3.64
CA ILE A 54 17.59 2.08 4.61
C ILE A 54 17.94 2.82 5.92
N GLY A 55 19.24 2.93 6.25
CA GLY A 55 19.76 3.74 7.35
C GLY A 55 19.47 5.25 7.19
N ASP A 56 19.44 5.74 5.95
CA ASP A 56 19.09 7.14 5.62
C ASP A 56 17.58 7.40 5.76
N LEU A 57 16.77 6.33 5.86
CA LEU A 57 15.32 6.37 6.06
C LEU A 57 14.92 5.97 7.49
N THR A 58 15.85 6.06 8.44
CA THR A 58 15.53 5.88 9.86
C THR A 58 14.86 7.15 10.38
N PRO A 59 13.74 7.03 11.12
CA PRO A 59 13.18 8.19 11.81
C PRO A 59 14.27 8.73 12.76
N THR A 60 14.81 9.91 12.49
CA THR A 60 15.45 10.69 13.56
C THR A 60 14.36 10.92 14.60
N ASP A 61 14.67 10.62 15.87
CA ASP A 61 13.73 10.58 17.00
C ASP A 61 12.48 11.43 16.74
N MET A 62 11.33 10.78 16.52
CA MET A 62 10.04 11.38 16.14
C MET A 62 9.42 12.24 17.26
N HIS A 63 10.25 12.82 18.13
CA HIS A 63 9.84 13.78 19.12
C HIS A 63 9.53 15.10 18.43
N ALA A 64 8.26 15.51 18.53
CA ALA A 64 7.79 16.82 18.15
C ALA A 64 8.67 17.90 18.81
N ALA A 65 9.63 18.45 18.06
CA ALA A 65 10.29 19.67 18.47
C ALA A 65 9.25 20.80 18.49
N PRO A 66 9.17 21.61 19.57
CA PRO A 66 8.30 22.76 19.60
C PRO A 66 8.82 23.77 18.58
N VAL A 67 8.07 23.95 17.49
CA VAL A 67 8.32 25.04 16.54
C VAL A 67 7.67 26.28 17.14
N GLY A 68 8.48 27.25 17.55
CA GLY A 68 7.98 28.54 18.00
C GLY A 68 7.12 29.19 16.91
N SER A 69 6.01 29.82 17.32
CA SER A 69 5.11 30.53 16.41
C SER A 69 5.84 31.65 15.66
N PRO A 70 5.91 31.63 14.31
CA PRO A 70 6.13 32.84 13.54
C PRO A 70 4.78 33.54 13.31
N ALA A 71 4.85 34.83 13.02
CA ALA A 71 3.73 35.77 12.90
C ALA A 71 2.58 35.28 12.02
N GLY A 72 1.37 35.72 12.37
CA GLY A 72 0.11 35.43 11.65
C GLY A 72 0.16 35.76 10.15
N PRO A 73 -0.84 35.28 9.39
CA PRO A 73 -0.83 35.31 7.93
C PRO A 73 -0.84 36.75 7.46
N GLY A 74 0.30 37.23 6.95
CA GLY A 74 0.26 38.22 5.89
C GLY A 74 -0.29 37.55 4.63
N ASP A 75 -1.01 38.31 3.81
CA ASP A 75 -1.53 37.94 2.49
C ASP A 75 -0.39 37.57 1.51
N ILE A 76 0.33 36.48 1.77
CA ILE A 76 1.31 35.92 0.85
C ILE A 76 0.55 35.04 -0.12
N ASP A 77 0.59 35.42 -1.40
CA ASP A 77 0.05 34.62 -2.49
C ASP A 77 0.62 33.20 -2.43
N ILE A 78 -0.25 32.18 -2.58
CA ILE A 78 0.16 30.78 -2.60
C ILE A 78 1.19 30.55 -3.71
N ALA A 79 1.06 31.26 -4.84
CA ALA A 79 2.01 31.18 -5.95
C ALA A 79 3.44 31.62 -5.56
N ASP A 80 3.54 32.68 -4.75
CA ASP A 80 4.82 33.19 -4.26
C ASP A 80 5.39 32.28 -3.17
N LEU A 81 4.55 31.87 -2.21
CA LEU A 81 4.98 30.98 -1.13
C LEU A 81 5.46 29.64 -1.67
N ALA A 82 4.75 29.07 -2.65
CA ALA A 82 5.06 27.77 -3.24
C ALA A 82 6.48 27.68 -3.77
N GLN A 83 7.05 28.80 -4.23
CA GLN A 83 8.41 28.93 -4.76
C GLN A 83 9.49 29.10 -3.68
N THR A 84 9.14 28.95 -2.40
CA THR A 84 10.07 29.11 -1.28
C THR A 84 10.11 27.86 -0.40
N PRO A 85 11.23 27.63 0.32
CA PRO A 85 11.30 26.55 1.31
C PRO A 85 10.21 26.62 2.40
N ALA A 86 9.69 27.82 2.68
CA ALA A 86 8.66 28.05 3.70
C ALA A 86 7.29 27.42 3.36
N PHE A 87 7.05 27.05 2.09
CA PHE A 87 5.83 26.33 1.72
C PHE A 87 5.70 25.00 2.48
N ARG A 88 6.82 24.33 2.72
CA ARG A 88 6.84 23.07 3.46
C ARG A 88 6.44 23.27 4.92
N ASP A 89 6.88 24.34 5.56
CA ASP A 89 6.48 24.67 6.93
C ASP A 89 4.97 24.92 7.02
N ARG A 90 4.39 25.55 5.99
CA ARG A 90 2.92 25.71 5.88
C ARG A 90 2.20 24.36 5.75
N LEU A 91 2.71 23.42 4.96
CA LEU A 91 2.14 22.07 4.88
C LEU A 91 2.16 21.35 6.24
N ILE A 92 3.28 21.44 6.97
CA ILE A 92 3.42 20.84 8.31
C ILE A 92 2.42 21.47 9.28
N GLN A 93 2.32 22.80 9.31
CA GLN A 93 1.37 23.51 10.18
C GLN A 93 -0.08 23.16 9.85
N LEU A 94 -0.44 23.11 8.56
CA LEU A 94 -1.77 22.74 8.11
C LEU A 94 -2.10 21.30 8.54
N ALA A 95 -1.20 20.35 8.27
CA ALA A 95 -1.40 18.95 8.62
C ALA A 95 -1.63 18.75 10.12
N ARG A 96 -0.81 19.40 10.96
CA ARG A 96 -0.99 19.36 12.43
C ARG A 96 -2.33 19.94 12.85
N THR A 97 -2.70 21.10 12.31
CA THR A 97 -3.96 21.78 12.64
C THR A 97 -5.17 20.90 12.30
N ILE A 98 -5.19 20.31 11.09
CA ILE A 98 -6.30 19.45 10.65
C ILE A 98 -6.31 18.14 11.44
N HIS A 99 -5.14 17.56 11.72
CA HIS A 99 -5.04 16.38 12.55
C HIS A 99 -5.66 16.60 13.93
N GLU A 100 -5.31 17.70 14.60
CA GLU A 100 -5.86 18.09 15.90
C GLU A 100 -7.39 18.30 15.85
N GLN A 101 -7.93 18.84 14.75
CA GLN A 101 -9.37 19.02 14.56
C GLN A 101 -10.16 17.71 14.55
N HIS A 102 -9.55 16.60 14.11
CA HIS A 102 -10.21 15.28 14.07
C HIS A 102 -10.08 14.49 15.37
N LEU A 103 -9.21 14.89 16.32
CA LEU A 103 -9.02 14.15 17.57
C LEU A 103 -10.30 13.98 18.40
N PRO A 104 -11.17 15.00 18.58
CA PRO A 104 -12.40 14.84 19.35
C PRO A 104 -13.38 13.83 18.75
N GLU A 105 -13.51 13.81 17.42
CA GLU A 105 -14.35 12.85 16.70
C GLU A 105 -13.80 11.42 16.84
N ARG A 106 -12.49 11.25 16.67
CA ARG A 106 -11.80 9.96 16.86
C ARG A 106 -11.99 9.41 18.27
N GLU A 107 -11.87 10.26 19.29
CA GLU A 107 -12.10 9.85 20.68
C GLU A 107 -13.56 9.48 20.92
N ALA A 108 -14.53 10.21 20.35
CA ALA A 108 -15.94 9.87 20.44
C ALA A 108 -16.24 8.48 19.84
N LEU A 109 -15.66 8.15 18.69
CA LEU A 109 -15.78 6.82 18.07
C LEU A 109 -15.18 5.72 18.94
N ILE A 110 -14.03 5.98 19.59
CA ILE A 110 -13.40 5.04 20.53
C ILE A 110 -14.31 4.80 21.74
N GLN A 111 -14.88 5.86 22.31
CA GLN A 111 -15.78 5.76 23.46
C GLN A 111 -17.09 5.03 23.11
N GLU A 112 -17.67 5.31 21.95
CA GLU A 112 -18.84 4.58 21.45
C GLU A 112 -18.52 3.09 21.30
N GLY A 113 -17.41 2.75 20.63
CA GLY A 113 -16.97 1.37 20.48
C GLY A 113 -16.73 0.68 21.83
N ARG A 114 -16.19 1.40 22.81
CA ARG A 114 -15.98 0.90 24.17
C ARG A 114 -17.29 0.63 24.90
N GLN A 115 -18.27 1.51 24.79
CA GLN A 115 -19.58 1.31 25.42
C GLN A 115 -20.29 0.08 24.84
N LEU A 116 -20.21 -0.14 23.53
CA LEU A 116 -20.96 -1.18 22.84
C LEU A 116 -20.25 -2.55 22.82
N PHE A 117 -18.93 -2.57 22.70
CA PHE A 117 -18.18 -3.77 22.32
C PHE A 117 -17.01 -4.12 23.25
N SER A 118 -16.80 -3.39 24.36
CA SER A 118 -15.73 -3.72 25.30
C SER A 118 -15.85 -5.16 25.81
N GLY A 119 -14.74 -5.89 25.80
CA GLY A 119 -14.65 -7.29 26.21
C GLY A 119 -14.96 -8.31 25.11
N GLN A 120 -15.46 -7.88 23.95
CA GLN A 120 -15.69 -8.80 22.82
C GLN A 120 -14.37 -9.37 22.28
N LYS A 121 -14.39 -10.61 21.80
CA LYS A 121 -13.21 -11.28 21.23
C LYS A 121 -13.30 -11.41 19.72
N VAL A 122 -12.33 -10.81 19.01
CA VAL A 122 -12.28 -10.79 17.55
C VAL A 122 -10.94 -11.36 17.06
N LEU A 123 -10.99 -12.29 16.11
CA LEU A 123 -9.80 -12.87 15.48
C LEU A 123 -9.74 -12.55 13.98
N PHE A 124 -8.69 -11.85 13.54
CA PHE A 124 -8.38 -11.72 12.12
C PHE A 124 -7.50 -12.87 11.66
N VAL A 125 -7.91 -13.64 10.66
CA VAL A 125 -7.10 -14.70 10.06
C VAL A 125 -6.36 -14.13 8.85
N SER A 126 -5.05 -13.93 8.97
CA SER A 126 -4.24 -13.24 7.96
C SER A 126 -2.87 -13.91 7.74
N PRO A 127 -2.66 -14.58 6.59
CA PRO A 127 -1.40 -15.25 6.26
C PRO A 127 -0.35 -14.24 5.76
N ILE A 128 0.12 -13.39 6.66
CA ILE A 128 1.07 -12.30 6.36
C ILE A 128 2.45 -12.90 6.10
N ARG A 129 2.94 -12.71 4.87
CA ARG A 129 4.21 -13.25 4.38
C ARG A 129 5.12 -12.24 3.66
N VAL A 130 4.61 -11.04 3.44
CA VAL A 130 5.29 -9.90 2.80
C VAL A 130 4.79 -8.61 3.42
N LEU A 131 5.60 -7.55 3.33
CA LEU A 131 5.13 -6.20 3.65
C LEU A 131 4.07 -5.78 2.60
N GLY A 132 3.01 -5.10 3.04
CA GLY A 132 2.01 -4.61 2.11
C GLY A 132 0.82 -3.97 2.79
N GLY A 133 0.14 -3.10 2.04
CA GLY A 133 -1.00 -2.31 2.51
C GLY A 133 -2.12 -3.16 3.13
N GLY A 134 -2.37 -4.35 2.60
CA GLY A 134 -3.44 -5.21 3.13
C GLY A 134 -3.20 -5.70 4.57
N ALA A 135 -1.95 -5.98 4.92
CA ALA A 135 -1.60 -6.34 6.30
C ALA A 135 -1.69 -5.11 7.21
N ASN A 136 -1.22 -3.95 6.74
CA ASN A 136 -1.27 -2.69 7.50
C ASN A 136 -2.71 -2.31 7.87
N LEU A 137 -3.66 -2.42 6.94
CA LEU A 137 -5.07 -2.12 7.20
C LEU A 137 -5.68 -3.01 8.29
N ILE A 138 -5.27 -4.29 8.34
CA ILE A 138 -5.72 -5.25 9.36
C ILE A 138 -5.14 -4.88 10.72
N PHE A 139 -3.85 -4.54 10.80
CA PHE A 139 -3.23 -4.08 12.04
C PHE A 139 -3.91 -2.82 12.57
N LEU A 140 -4.14 -1.83 11.70
CA LEU A 140 -4.80 -0.57 12.08
C LEU A 140 -6.24 -0.80 12.58
N ALA A 141 -7.01 -1.66 11.90
CA ALA A 141 -8.35 -2.01 12.34
C ALA A 141 -8.32 -2.70 13.71
N ALA A 142 -7.42 -3.68 13.90
CA ALA A 142 -7.28 -4.38 15.17
C ALA A 142 -6.81 -3.44 16.30
N GLN A 143 -5.84 -2.55 16.06
CA GLN A 143 -5.39 -1.53 17.03
C GLN A 143 -6.55 -0.60 17.43
N ALA A 144 -7.34 -0.13 16.46
CA ALA A 144 -8.50 0.70 16.73
C ALA A 144 -9.56 -0.03 17.58
N MET A 145 -9.88 -1.29 17.24
CA MET A 145 -10.77 -2.14 18.06
C MET A 145 -10.23 -2.33 19.49
N ARG A 146 -8.91 -2.49 19.66
CA ARG A 146 -8.30 -2.62 21.00
C ARG A 146 -8.43 -1.34 21.83
N ARG A 147 -8.32 -0.15 21.22
CA ARG A 147 -8.59 1.13 21.91
C ARG A 147 -10.06 1.24 22.36
N MET A 148 -10.97 0.62 21.61
CA MET A 148 -12.38 0.43 21.98
C MET A 148 -12.58 -0.69 23.02
N GLY A 149 -11.53 -1.27 23.61
CA GLY A 149 -11.66 -2.31 24.65
C GLY A 149 -12.02 -3.71 24.13
N VAL A 150 -11.98 -3.94 22.81
CA VAL A 150 -12.15 -5.26 22.19
C VAL A 150 -10.84 -6.04 22.31
N ASP A 151 -10.90 -7.34 22.64
CA ASP A 151 -9.77 -8.24 22.53
C ASP A 151 -9.61 -8.72 21.08
N ALA A 152 -9.12 -7.79 20.24
CA ALA A 152 -8.80 -8.08 18.84
C ALA A 152 -7.38 -8.65 18.72
N GLN A 153 -7.25 -9.75 17.96
CA GLN A 153 -6.00 -10.47 17.73
C GLN A 153 -5.84 -10.88 16.26
N ILE A 154 -4.63 -11.21 15.84
CA ILE A 154 -4.33 -11.67 14.48
C ILE A 154 -3.80 -13.11 14.55
N LEU A 155 -4.34 -14.00 13.73
CA LEU A 155 -3.76 -15.33 13.46
C LEU A 155 -2.94 -15.28 12.18
N ASN A 156 -1.67 -15.65 12.28
CA ASN A 156 -0.77 -15.88 11.16
C ASN A 156 -0.31 -17.35 11.13
N LEU A 157 0.29 -17.79 10.02
CA LEU A 157 0.73 -19.16 9.85
C LEU A 157 2.11 -19.40 10.47
N ASN A 158 2.31 -20.57 11.09
CA ASN A 158 3.61 -21.00 11.64
C ASN A 158 4.73 -20.91 10.60
N VAL A 159 4.44 -21.29 9.36
CA VAL A 159 5.39 -21.26 8.23
C VAL A 159 5.92 -19.85 7.94
N HIS A 160 5.18 -18.81 8.31
CA HIS A 160 5.56 -17.40 8.10
C HIS A 160 6.17 -16.74 9.34
N ARG A 161 6.23 -17.44 10.48
CA ARG A 161 6.65 -16.87 11.77
C ARG A 161 8.02 -16.21 11.73
N ASN A 162 9.05 -16.94 11.27
CA ASN A 162 10.42 -16.42 11.22
C ASN A 162 10.53 -15.17 10.34
N TRP A 163 9.84 -15.18 9.19
CA TRP A 163 9.82 -14.02 8.31
C TRP A 163 9.09 -12.85 8.98
N PHE A 164 7.93 -13.11 9.59
CA PHE A 164 7.11 -12.11 10.25
C PHE A 164 7.85 -11.43 11.42
N GLU A 165 8.41 -12.20 12.35
CA GLU A 165 9.11 -11.68 13.54
C GLU A 165 10.38 -10.89 13.15
N GLY A 166 11.00 -11.18 12.00
CA GLY A 166 12.10 -10.39 11.46
C GLY A 166 11.70 -9.00 10.93
N HIS A 167 10.43 -8.81 10.56
CA HIS A 167 9.93 -7.57 9.94
C HIS A 167 9.01 -6.75 10.84
N TYR A 168 8.20 -7.41 11.68
CA TYR A 168 7.30 -6.79 12.64
C TYR A 168 7.87 -6.97 14.05
N GLN A 169 8.70 -6.01 14.47
CA GLN A 169 9.28 -6.01 15.80
C GLN A 169 8.25 -5.44 16.78
N GLN A 170 7.87 -6.23 17.80
CA GLN A 170 6.92 -5.84 18.86
C GLN A 170 5.57 -5.29 18.34
N PRO A 171 4.75 -6.12 17.68
CA PRO A 171 3.44 -5.66 17.20
C PRO A 171 2.53 -5.25 18.37
N ASP A 172 1.84 -4.11 18.24
CA ASP A 172 0.86 -3.62 19.24
C ASP A 172 -0.43 -4.47 19.32
N VAL A 173 -0.55 -5.45 18.42
CA VAL A 173 -1.66 -6.40 18.36
C VAL A 173 -1.11 -7.79 18.63
N PRO A 174 -1.70 -8.57 19.56
CA PRO A 174 -1.31 -9.95 19.78
C PRO A 174 -1.42 -10.79 18.51
N VAL A 175 -0.36 -11.55 18.20
CA VAL A 175 -0.31 -12.45 17.05
C VAL A 175 -0.23 -13.90 17.53
N ILE A 176 -1.17 -14.72 17.08
CA ILE A 176 -1.20 -16.17 17.28
C ILE A 176 -0.60 -16.83 16.04
N PHE A 177 0.33 -17.76 16.23
CA PHE A 177 0.86 -18.60 15.15
C PHE A 177 0.28 -20.01 15.20
N SER A 178 -0.17 -20.50 14.04
CA SER A 178 -0.91 -21.76 13.93
C SER A 178 -0.77 -22.38 12.54
N ASP A 179 -1.06 -23.69 12.43
CA ASP A 179 -1.19 -24.40 11.16
C ASP A 179 -2.65 -24.44 10.70
N ILE A 180 -2.87 -24.50 9.38
CA ILE A 180 -4.18 -24.34 8.74
C ILE A 180 -5.25 -25.28 9.34
N ASP A 181 -4.89 -26.53 9.60
CA ASP A 181 -5.77 -27.56 10.15
C ASP A 181 -6.25 -27.25 11.58
N THR A 182 -5.48 -26.45 12.32
CA THR A 182 -5.81 -26.06 13.70
C THR A 182 -6.60 -24.76 13.81
N ILE A 183 -6.69 -23.96 12.73
CA ILE A 183 -7.40 -22.68 12.69
C ILE A 183 -8.85 -22.82 13.20
N PRO A 184 -9.68 -23.77 12.72
CA PRO A 184 -11.05 -23.90 13.21
C PRO A 184 -11.15 -24.12 14.73
N ARG A 185 -10.18 -24.80 15.34
CA ARG A 185 -10.16 -25.04 16.79
C ARG A 185 -9.85 -23.76 17.56
N ILE A 186 -8.85 -22.99 17.11
CA ILE A 186 -8.46 -21.72 17.75
C ILE A 186 -9.59 -20.70 17.64
N SER A 187 -10.21 -20.62 16.46
CA SER A 187 -11.36 -19.76 16.18
C SER A 187 -12.54 -19.96 17.13
N GLY A 188 -12.69 -21.13 17.76
CA GLY A 188 -13.73 -21.40 18.75
C GLY A 188 -13.58 -20.62 20.07
N GLY A 189 -12.43 -19.99 20.32
CA GLY A 189 -12.22 -19.13 21.48
C GLY A 189 -12.65 -17.67 21.29
N PHE A 190 -13.20 -17.32 20.12
CA PHE A 190 -13.56 -15.97 19.73
C PHE A 190 -15.05 -15.87 19.40
N GLU A 191 -15.63 -14.70 19.59
CA GLU A 191 -17.04 -14.46 19.27
C GLU A 191 -17.22 -14.07 17.80
N ALA A 192 -16.21 -13.43 17.21
CA ALA A 192 -16.15 -13.15 15.78
C ALA A 192 -14.79 -13.51 15.19
N VAL A 193 -14.80 -14.03 13.96
CA VAL A 193 -13.60 -14.42 13.22
C VAL A 193 -13.68 -13.87 11.80
N ILE A 194 -12.63 -13.19 11.36
CA ILE A 194 -12.61 -12.40 10.14
C ILE A 194 -11.59 -13.01 9.17
N ALA A 195 -12.08 -13.52 8.04
CA ALA A 195 -11.24 -13.82 6.88
C ALA A 195 -10.68 -12.52 6.29
N THR A 196 -9.44 -12.54 5.79
CA THR A 196 -8.77 -11.33 5.26
C THR A 196 -8.18 -11.51 3.85
N SER A 197 -8.24 -12.72 3.32
CA SER A 197 -7.93 -13.06 1.92
C SER A 197 -8.69 -14.32 1.50
N ASN A 198 -8.88 -14.53 0.20
CA ASN A 198 -9.68 -15.62 -0.36
C ASN A 198 -9.34 -17.02 0.20
N PRO A 199 -8.07 -17.40 0.47
CA PRO A 199 -7.77 -18.72 1.03
C PRO A 199 -8.28 -18.86 2.47
N THR A 200 -8.30 -17.76 3.23
CA THR A 200 -8.69 -17.77 4.65
C THR A 200 -10.18 -18.06 4.82
N VAL A 201 -11.02 -17.74 3.83
CA VAL A 201 -12.43 -18.13 3.85
C VAL A 201 -12.57 -19.64 3.87
N ALA A 202 -11.81 -20.36 3.04
CA ALA A 202 -11.83 -21.82 3.03
C ALA A 202 -11.33 -22.43 4.35
N TRP A 203 -10.40 -21.76 5.05
CA TRP A 203 -9.91 -22.20 6.36
C TRP A 203 -10.97 -22.02 7.46
N LEU A 204 -11.90 -21.08 7.29
CA LEU A 204 -13.01 -20.84 8.20
C LEU A 204 -14.26 -21.65 7.87
N ALA A 205 -14.37 -22.22 6.66
CA ALA A 205 -15.52 -23.03 6.25
C ALA A 205 -15.86 -24.18 7.24
N PRO A 206 -14.91 -24.87 7.88
CA PRO A 206 -15.21 -25.90 8.89
C PRO A 206 -15.87 -25.38 10.19
N LEU A 207 -16.00 -24.06 10.36
CA LEU A 207 -16.76 -23.46 11.46
C LEU A 207 -18.27 -23.46 11.19
N VAL A 208 -18.70 -23.58 9.93
CA VAL A 208 -20.11 -23.65 9.57
C VAL A 208 -20.74 -24.88 10.24
N GLY A 209 -21.78 -24.65 11.05
CA GLY A 209 -22.48 -25.71 11.79
C GLY A 209 -21.86 -26.10 13.13
N ARG A 210 -20.77 -25.45 13.59
CA ARG A 210 -20.26 -25.63 14.97
C ARG A 210 -21.16 -24.91 15.98
N LEU A 211 -21.21 -25.40 17.22
CA LEU A 211 -21.92 -24.75 18.31
C LEU A 211 -21.02 -24.62 19.56
N PRO A 212 -20.91 -23.43 20.16
CA PRO A 212 -21.39 -22.14 19.65
C PRO A 212 -20.59 -21.71 18.39
N ALA A 213 -21.29 -21.19 17.37
CA ALA A 213 -20.64 -20.68 16.16
C ALA A 213 -20.17 -19.24 16.40
N PRO A 214 -18.92 -18.87 16.05
CA PRO A 214 -18.55 -17.47 15.96
C PRO A 214 -19.26 -16.80 14.78
N THR A 215 -19.49 -15.49 14.88
CA THR A 215 -19.81 -14.68 13.70
C THR A 215 -18.64 -14.71 12.73
N ILE A 216 -18.89 -15.07 11.47
CA ILE A 216 -17.84 -15.11 10.44
C ILE A 216 -17.93 -13.85 9.59
N GLY A 217 -16.90 -13.02 9.66
CA GLY A 217 -16.70 -11.89 8.78
C GLY A 217 -15.73 -12.21 7.64
N TYR A 218 -15.82 -11.46 6.54
CA TYR A 218 -14.80 -11.42 5.50
C TYR A 218 -14.48 -9.95 5.21
N TYR A 219 -13.29 -9.51 5.63
CA TYR A 219 -12.78 -8.18 5.36
C TYR A 219 -12.04 -8.14 4.02
N ILE A 220 -12.68 -7.54 3.02
CA ILE A 220 -12.29 -7.57 1.61
C ILE A 220 -11.72 -6.22 1.20
N GLN A 221 -10.45 -6.23 0.80
CA GLN A 221 -9.64 -5.01 0.61
C GLN A 221 -9.33 -4.72 -0.86
N ASP A 222 -9.64 -5.67 -1.75
CA ASP A 222 -9.49 -5.57 -3.19
C ASP A 222 -10.45 -6.60 -3.82
N TYR A 223 -10.68 -6.50 -5.13
CA TYR A 223 -11.37 -7.56 -5.85
C TYR A 223 -10.35 -8.67 -6.20
N GLU A 224 -10.24 -9.64 -5.28
CA GLU A 224 -9.18 -10.65 -5.28
C GLU A 224 -9.06 -11.52 -6.54
N PRO A 225 -10.13 -11.82 -7.31
CA PRO A 225 -9.99 -12.52 -8.58
C PRO A 225 -9.01 -11.85 -9.55
N TYR A 226 -8.90 -10.51 -9.54
CA TYR A 226 -7.96 -9.77 -10.39
C TYR A 226 -6.48 -9.96 -10.00
N PHE A 227 -6.17 -10.76 -8.99
CA PHE A 227 -4.79 -11.15 -8.68
C PHE A 227 -4.30 -12.35 -9.48
N TYR A 228 -5.22 -13.02 -10.18
CA TYR A 228 -4.98 -14.26 -10.90
C TYR A 228 -5.31 -14.10 -12.38
N GLU A 229 -4.72 -14.96 -13.21
CA GLU A 229 -5.01 -14.98 -14.64
C GLU A 229 -6.49 -15.30 -14.86
N PRO A 230 -7.24 -14.50 -15.66
CA PRO A 230 -8.64 -14.77 -15.95
C PRO A 230 -8.86 -16.19 -16.48
N GLY A 231 -9.82 -16.92 -15.91
CA GLY A 231 -10.13 -18.31 -16.28
C GLY A 231 -9.21 -19.38 -15.65
N SER A 232 -8.20 -18.98 -14.87
CA SER A 232 -7.42 -19.94 -14.07
C SER A 232 -8.24 -20.54 -12.92
N HIS A 233 -7.77 -21.65 -12.38
CA HIS A 233 -8.37 -22.29 -11.22
C HIS A 233 -8.28 -21.40 -9.96
N GLU A 234 -7.19 -20.66 -9.80
CA GLU A 234 -6.98 -19.71 -8.71
C GLU A 234 -7.92 -18.51 -8.82
N TYR A 235 -8.20 -18.04 -10.04
CA TYR A 235 -9.22 -17.02 -10.29
C TYR A 235 -10.60 -17.51 -9.83
N GLN A 236 -10.99 -18.72 -10.23
CA GLN A 236 -12.29 -19.29 -9.84
C GLN A 236 -12.37 -19.50 -8.32
N LYS A 237 -11.30 -20.00 -7.68
CA LYS A 237 -11.25 -20.12 -6.22
C LYS A 237 -11.42 -18.79 -5.50
N ALA A 238 -10.80 -17.73 -6.00
CA ALA A 238 -10.96 -16.39 -5.43
C ALA A 238 -12.40 -15.89 -5.59
N ALA A 239 -13.02 -16.11 -6.74
CA ALA A 239 -14.42 -15.79 -6.99
C ALA A 239 -15.37 -16.57 -6.06
N ASP A 240 -15.18 -17.89 -5.97
CA ASP A 240 -16.00 -18.78 -5.14
C ASP A 240 -15.90 -18.47 -3.65
N SER A 241 -14.77 -17.90 -3.21
CA SER A 241 -14.57 -17.48 -1.82
C SER A 241 -15.63 -16.49 -1.34
N TYR A 242 -16.19 -15.68 -2.24
CA TYR A 242 -17.26 -14.76 -1.87
C TYR A 242 -18.54 -15.49 -1.49
N SER A 243 -18.85 -16.68 -2.02
CA SER A 243 -20.07 -17.44 -1.67
C SER A 243 -19.82 -18.66 -0.78
N LEU A 244 -18.56 -19.03 -0.56
CA LEU A 244 -18.18 -20.29 0.09
C LEU A 244 -18.79 -20.48 1.49
N ILE A 245 -18.91 -19.40 2.26
CA ILE A 245 -19.63 -19.39 3.54
C ILE A 245 -20.90 -18.56 3.35
N PRO A 246 -22.09 -19.19 3.24
CA PRO A 246 -23.31 -18.48 2.88
C PRO A 246 -23.66 -17.31 3.82
N ASN A 247 -23.51 -17.52 5.12
CA ASN A 247 -23.83 -16.56 6.19
C ASN A 247 -22.64 -15.67 6.61
N ALA A 248 -21.55 -15.63 5.85
CA ALA A 248 -20.45 -14.73 6.16
C ALA A 248 -20.83 -13.26 5.92
N LEU A 249 -20.41 -12.39 6.82
CA LEU A 249 -20.59 -10.94 6.72
C LEU A 249 -19.47 -10.34 5.87
N ARG A 250 -19.79 -9.96 4.64
CA ARG A 250 -18.84 -9.41 3.67
C ARG A 250 -18.69 -7.92 3.89
N MET A 251 -17.51 -7.50 4.32
CA MET A 251 -17.19 -6.14 4.70
C MET A 251 -16.13 -5.61 3.74
N VAL A 252 -16.43 -4.56 2.98
CA VAL A 252 -15.51 -4.00 1.97
C VAL A 252 -15.00 -2.63 2.38
N THR A 253 -13.79 -2.29 1.94
CA THR A 253 -13.18 -0.98 2.21
C THR A 253 -13.76 0.13 1.34
N THR A 254 -14.15 -0.16 0.10
CA THR A 254 -14.60 0.87 -0.86
C THR A 254 -15.89 0.46 -1.60
N PRO A 255 -16.70 1.43 -2.04
CA PRO A 255 -17.87 1.17 -2.89
C PRO A 255 -17.49 0.43 -4.18
N TRP A 256 -16.35 0.76 -4.79
CA TRP A 256 -15.87 0.12 -6.00
C TRP A 256 -15.71 -1.39 -5.83
N ILE A 257 -15.18 -1.86 -4.69
CA ILE A 257 -15.07 -3.29 -4.40
C ILE A 257 -16.46 -3.92 -4.29
N SER A 258 -17.41 -3.26 -3.59
CA SER A 258 -18.80 -3.72 -3.51
C SER A 258 -19.41 -3.86 -4.90
N GLU A 259 -19.20 -2.88 -5.78
CA GLU A 259 -19.71 -2.90 -7.15
C GLU A 259 -19.10 -4.02 -7.97
N GLN A 260 -17.79 -4.30 -7.84
CA GLN A 260 -17.17 -5.43 -8.54
C GLN A 260 -17.77 -6.75 -8.06
N ILE A 261 -17.90 -6.96 -6.74
CA ILE A 261 -18.48 -8.19 -6.19
C ILE A 261 -19.94 -8.34 -6.68
N GLN A 262 -20.74 -7.28 -6.61
CA GLN A 262 -22.13 -7.31 -7.04
C GLN A 262 -22.27 -7.57 -8.54
N ARG A 263 -21.43 -6.94 -9.36
CA ARG A 263 -21.46 -7.06 -10.82
C ARG A 263 -21.08 -8.46 -11.30
N HIS A 264 -20.07 -9.09 -10.67
CA HIS A 264 -19.53 -10.37 -11.13
C HIS A 264 -20.13 -11.58 -10.41
N HIS A 265 -20.68 -11.39 -9.21
CA HIS A 265 -21.16 -12.49 -8.36
C HIS A 265 -22.59 -12.33 -7.84
N HIS A 266 -23.21 -11.16 -8.02
CA HIS A 266 -24.56 -10.86 -7.50
C HIS A 266 -24.67 -11.07 -5.98
N ILE A 267 -23.62 -10.66 -5.26
CA ILE A 267 -23.52 -10.79 -3.81
C ILE A 267 -23.39 -9.39 -3.19
N ASP A 268 -24.28 -9.08 -2.25
CA ASP A 268 -24.22 -7.84 -1.50
C ASP A 268 -23.07 -7.84 -0.48
N SER A 269 -22.56 -6.64 -0.20
CA SER A 269 -21.53 -6.41 0.81
C SER A 269 -21.78 -5.12 1.58
N VAL A 270 -21.23 -5.03 2.79
CA VAL A 270 -21.33 -3.83 3.63
C VAL A 270 -20.05 -3.02 3.51
N ILE A 271 -20.18 -1.75 3.17
CA ILE A 271 -19.04 -0.83 3.11
C ILE A 271 -18.72 -0.40 4.55
N VAL A 272 -17.60 -0.89 5.08
CA VAL A 272 -17.12 -0.50 6.42
C VAL A 272 -16.24 0.74 6.37
N GLY A 273 -15.66 1.03 5.21
CA GLY A 273 -14.84 2.22 4.96
C GLY A 273 -13.36 1.91 4.83
N ALA A 274 -12.62 2.86 4.28
CA ALA A 274 -11.18 2.80 4.09
C ALA A 274 -10.47 3.70 5.10
N HIS A 275 -9.22 3.37 5.42
CA HIS A 275 -8.42 4.09 6.42
C HIS A 275 -6.93 3.97 6.14
N MET A 276 -6.14 4.76 6.84
CA MET A 276 -4.68 4.67 6.91
C MET A 276 -4.19 5.06 8.30
N ASP A 277 -2.89 5.00 8.53
CA ASP A 277 -2.26 5.46 9.76
C ASP A 277 -2.08 6.99 9.74
N THR A 278 -3.12 7.73 10.13
CA THR A 278 -3.10 9.20 10.18
C THR A 278 -2.17 9.75 11.26
N ASP A 279 -1.72 8.93 12.21
CA ASP A 279 -0.77 9.33 13.26
C ASP A 279 0.67 9.23 12.71
N LEU A 280 0.96 8.20 11.91
CA LEU A 280 2.26 8.01 11.26
C LEU A 280 2.48 8.94 10.05
N PHE A 281 1.49 9.05 9.18
CA PHE A 281 1.62 9.80 7.93
C PHE A 281 1.22 11.26 8.14
N GLN A 282 2.17 12.02 8.70
CA GLN A 282 2.08 13.46 8.83
C GLN A 282 3.38 14.10 8.33
N PRO A 283 3.33 15.22 7.58
CA PRO A 283 4.52 15.92 7.16
C PRO A 283 5.32 16.38 8.39
N GLN A 284 6.62 16.11 8.38
CA GLN A 284 7.54 16.51 9.45
C GLN A 284 8.61 17.46 8.93
N LEU A 285 9.19 18.21 9.86
CA LEU A 285 10.40 18.98 9.58
C LEU A 285 11.48 18.04 9.05
N ASN A 286 12.13 18.45 7.98
CA ASN A 286 13.22 17.71 7.36
C ASN A 286 14.48 18.55 7.49
N LEU A 287 15.59 17.92 7.86
CA LEU A 287 16.89 18.58 7.94
C LEU A 287 17.46 18.87 6.53
N GLU A 288 16.99 18.14 5.52
CA GLU A 288 17.33 18.44 4.13
C GLU A 288 16.60 19.69 3.61
N PRO A 289 17.26 20.51 2.76
CA PRO A 289 16.61 21.63 2.10
C PRO A 289 15.35 21.20 1.34
N ALA A 290 14.31 22.02 1.37
CA ALA A 290 13.12 21.85 0.54
C ALA A 290 13.37 22.37 -0.88
N TRP A 291 12.52 21.98 -1.84
CA TRP A 291 12.46 22.65 -3.14
C TRP A 291 12.16 24.16 -2.92
N PRO A 292 12.73 25.09 -3.71
CA PRO A 292 13.63 24.90 -4.88
C PRO A 292 15.12 24.81 -4.56
N ALA A 293 15.53 24.72 -3.28
CA ALA A 293 16.95 24.63 -2.89
C ALA A 293 17.59 23.25 -3.22
N ARG A 294 16.81 22.31 -3.73
CA ARG A 294 17.21 20.98 -4.22
C ARG A 294 16.38 20.60 -5.45
N PRO A 295 16.78 19.56 -6.23
CA PRO A 295 15.95 19.02 -7.31
C PRO A 295 14.53 18.67 -6.84
N LEU A 296 13.57 18.79 -7.76
CA LEU A 296 12.19 18.36 -7.52
C LEU A 296 12.16 16.82 -7.49
N ARG A 297 11.66 16.25 -6.40
CA ARG A 297 11.72 14.82 -6.14
C ARG A 297 10.39 14.15 -6.45
N ILE A 298 10.43 13.22 -7.40
CA ILE A 298 9.28 12.44 -7.84
C ILE A 298 9.47 11.01 -7.33
N THR A 299 8.47 10.47 -6.65
CA THR A 299 8.50 9.11 -6.14
C THR A 299 7.42 8.22 -6.74
N ALA A 300 7.74 6.95 -6.94
CA ALA A 300 6.84 5.95 -7.53
C ALA A 300 7.10 4.57 -6.94
N MET A 301 6.02 3.80 -6.76
CA MET A 301 6.13 2.39 -6.38
C MET A 301 6.34 1.53 -7.64
N ILE A 302 7.40 0.73 -7.64
CA ILE A 302 7.71 -0.28 -8.64
C ILE A 302 7.50 -1.66 -8.03
N ARG A 303 6.54 -2.42 -8.55
CA ARG A 303 6.21 -3.76 -8.05
C ARG A 303 6.07 -4.78 -9.19
N PRO A 304 7.19 -5.34 -9.68
CA PRO A 304 7.21 -6.27 -10.82
C PRO A 304 6.31 -7.51 -10.68
N THR A 305 6.13 -7.98 -9.45
CA THR A 305 5.31 -9.17 -9.15
C THR A 305 3.80 -8.93 -9.22
N THR A 306 3.36 -7.70 -9.49
CA THR A 306 1.93 -7.34 -9.54
C THR A 306 1.64 -6.64 -10.87
N PRO A 307 1.31 -7.40 -11.94
CA PRO A 307 1.15 -6.87 -13.30
C PRO A 307 0.23 -5.65 -13.40
N ARG A 308 -0.89 -5.66 -12.68
CA ARG A 308 -1.85 -4.54 -12.60
C ARG A 308 -1.28 -3.22 -12.06
N ARG A 309 -0.12 -3.25 -11.37
CA ARG A 309 0.59 -2.03 -10.93
C ARG A 309 1.39 -1.38 -12.07
N ASN A 310 1.49 -2.08 -13.21
CA ASN A 310 2.12 -1.63 -14.44
C ASN A 310 3.46 -0.90 -14.25
N PRO A 311 4.48 -1.57 -13.66
CA PRO A 311 5.78 -0.95 -13.43
C PRO A 311 6.48 -0.56 -14.74
N GLN A 312 6.23 -1.26 -15.84
CA GLN A 312 6.75 -0.91 -17.17
C GLN A 312 6.26 0.47 -17.61
N ARG A 313 4.95 0.73 -17.52
CA ARG A 313 4.37 2.04 -17.83
C ARG A 313 4.97 3.13 -16.95
N THR A 314 5.04 2.87 -15.65
CA THR A 314 5.59 3.84 -14.69
C THR A 314 7.02 4.24 -15.07
N MET A 315 7.90 3.26 -15.30
CA MET A 315 9.29 3.53 -15.69
C MET A 315 9.38 4.27 -17.03
N ALA A 316 8.56 3.91 -18.02
CA ALA A 316 8.54 4.56 -19.33
C ALA A 316 8.13 6.05 -19.25
N VAL A 317 7.14 6.39 -18.43
CA VAL A 317 6.71 7.79 -18.22
C VAL A 317 7.81 8.60 -17.53
N LEU A 318 8.42 8.05 -16.46
CA LEU A 318 9.51 8.72 -15.75
C LEU A 318 10.74 8.96 -16.66
N GLN A 319 11.09 7.96 -17.49
CA GLN A 319 12.18 8.08 -18.45
C GLN A 319 11.92 9.19 -19.47
N ARG A 320 10.73 9.25 -20.09
CA ARG A 320 10.38 10.31 -21.05
C ARG A 320 10.41 11.70 -20.43
N LEU A 321 9.92 11.83 -19.20
CA LEU A 321 10.00 13.10 -18.46
C LEU A 321 11.46 13.48 -18.19
N SER A 322 12.31 12.53 -17.78
CA SER A 322 13.72 12.79 -17.50
C SER A 322 14.47 13.37 -18.70
N GLN A 323 14.13 12.94 -19.91
CA GLN A 323 14.77 13.41 -21.15
C GLN A 323 14.49 14.89 -21.46
N SER A 324 13.37 15.44 -20.96
CA SER A 324 12.96 16.83 -21.19
C SER A 324 13.33 17.78 -20.05
N HIS A 325 13.59 17.26 -18.84
CA HIS A 325 13.71 18.07 -17.61
C HIS A 325 14.99 17.82 -16.79
N ALA A 326 15.88 16.93 -17.23
CA ALA A 326 17.17 16.75 -16.57
C ALA A 326 18.04 18.02 -16.68
N PRO A 327 18.78 18.41 -15.61
CA PRO A 327 19.01 17.70 -14.35
C PRO A 327 18.13 18.16 -13.16
N GLN A 328 16.99 18.82 -13.41
CA GLN A 328 16.20 19.46 -12.34
C GLN A 328 15.35 18.48 -11.50
N LEU A 329 15.30 17.21 -11.90
CA LEU A 329 14.47 16.17 -11.30
C LEU A 329 15.31 15.07 -10.63
N GLU A 330 14.84 14.58 -9.49
CA GLU A 330 15.35 13.38 -8.83
C GLU A 330 14.23 12.34 -8.71
N PHE A 331 14.44 11.14 -9.26
CA PHE A 331 13.45 10.05 -9.23
C PHE A 331 13.77 9.06 -8.11
N ARG A 332 12.83 8.83 -7.19
CA ARG A 332 12.97 7.93 -6.03
C ARG A 332 11.95 6.78 -6.09
N LEU A 333 12.43 5.58 -6.36
CA LEU A 333 11.63 4.37 -6.54
C LEU A 333 11.60 3.55 -5.24
N PHE A 334 10.53 2.80 -5.01
CA PHE A 334 10.43 1.82 -3.92
C PHE A 334 9.48 0.67 -4.28
N GLY A 335 9.41 -0.39 -3.48
CA GLY A 335 8.45 -1.48 -3.65
C GLY A 335 9.01 -2.78 -4.25
N CYS A 336 10.28 -2.79 -4.63
CA CYS A 336 11.02 -3.98 -5.04
C CYS A 336 12.50 -3.84 -4.71
N ASP A 337 13.22 -4.96 -4.66
CA ASP A 337 14.67 -4.97 -4.43
C ASP A 337 15.45 -4.98 -5.75
N LEU A 338 16.70 -4.52 -5.73
CA LEU A 338 17.57 -4.54 -6.93
C LEU A 338 17.75 -5.95 -7.52
N SER A 339 17.68 -6.98 -6.67
CA SER A 339 17.80 -8.37 -7.09
C SER A 339 16.53 -8.96 -7.72
N ASP A 340 15.41 -8.22 -7.73
CA ASP A 340 14.16 -8.66 -8.35
C ASP A 340 14.36 -8.84 -9.88
N PRO A 341 14.21 -10.06 -10.42
CA PRO A 341 14.38 -10.30 -11.85
C PRO A 341 13.42 -9.46 -12.70
N GLY A 342 12.20 -9.23 -12.22
CA GLY A 342 11.21 -8.40 -12.88
C GLY A 342 11.65 -6.94 -12.96
N PHE A 343 12.28 -6.40 -11.90
CA PHE A 343 12.82 -5.04 -11.91
C PHE A 343 13.93 -4.89 -12.95
N SER A 344 14.89 -5.83 -12.98
CA SER A 344 16.00 -5.83 -13.94
C SER A 344 15.59 -5.90 -15.42
N SER A 345 14.35 -6.32 -15.69
CA SER A 345 13.79 -6.42 -17.05
C SER A 345 13.14 -5.12 -17.54
N LEU A 346 12.92 -4.15 -16.66
CA LEU A 346 12.31 -2.86 -16.99
C LEU A 346 13.30 -1.97 -17.74
N GLU A 347 12.78 -1.00 -18.49
CA GLU A 347 13.59 0.05 -19.08
C GLU A 347 14.06 1.02 -17.98
N GLN A 348 15.36 1.32 -17.95
CA GLN A 348 16.02 2.01 -16.84
C GLN A 348 17.03 3.05 -17.32
N ASP A 349 16.92 3.50 -18.57
CA ASP A 349 17.85 4.45 -19.20
C ASP A 349 17.54 5.91 -18.80
N PHE A 350 17.56 6.16 -17.48
CA PHE A 350 17.41 7.46 -16.84
C PHE A 350 17.96 7.39 -15.39
N PRO A 351 18.32 8.53 -14.76
CA PRO A 351 18.78 8.51 -13.38
C PRO A 351 17.62 8.24 -12.41
N TRP A 352 17.79 7.27 -11.50
CA TRP A 352 16.85 6.97 -10.43
C TRP A 352 17.61 6.45 -9.19
N LYS A 353 16.97 6.55 -8.02
CA LYS A 353 17.42 5.92 -6.78
C LYS A 353 16.35 4.97 -6.25
N LEU A 354 16.72 3.77 -5.80
CA LEU A 354 15.81 2.75 -5.29
C LEU A 354 15.95 2.58 -3.78
N ALA A 355 14.83 2.64 -3.06
CA ALA A 355 14.76 2.46 -1.60
C ALA A 355 14.43 1.03 -1.15
N GLY A 356 14.20 0.11 -2.08
CA GLY A 356 13.88 -1.29 -1.75
C GLY A 356 12.42 -1.50 -1.32
N GLN A 357 12.15 -2.61 -0.64
CA GLN A 357 10.88 -2.86 0.04
C GLN A 357 10.86 -2.18 1.41
N LEU A 358 9.85 -1.32 1.63
CA LEU A 358 9.78 -0.44 2.79
C LEU A 358 8.65 -0.84 3.74
N ARG A 359 8.90 -0.69 5.05
CA ARG A 359 7.87 -0.65 6.10
C ARG A 359 7.15 0.69 6.07
N SER A 360 5.96 0.78 6.68
CA SER A 360 5.15 2.01 6.67
C SER A 360 5.91 3.24 7.16
N SER A 361 6.70 3.12 8.24
CA SER A 361 7.51 4.23 8.76
C SER A 361 8.61 4.68 7.80
N GLN A 362 9.17 3.76 7.02
CA GLN A 362 10.16 4.07 6.00
C GLN A 362 9.51 4.69 4.76
N VAL A 363 8.28 4.29 4.41
CA VAL A 363 7.47 4.95 3.37
C VAL A 363 7.17 6.39 3.80
N ALA A 364 6.74 6.61 5.04
CA ALA A 364 6.54 7.95 5.59
C ALA A 364 7.83 8.78 5.52
N CYS A 365 8.99 8.22 5.88
CA CYS A 365 10.27 8.91 5.74
C CYS A 365 10.61 9.26 4.28
N LEU A 366 10.44 8.30 3.36
CA LEU A 366 10.67 8.51 1.92
C LEU A 366 9.79 9.65 1.37
N PHE A 367 8.50 9.62 1.71
CA PHE A 367 7.53 10.64 1.30
C PHE A 367 7.83 11.99 1.94
N ASN A 368 8.25 12.02 3.20
CA ASN A 368 8.71 13.25 3.84
C ASN A 368 9.86 13.89 3.03
N GLY A 369 10.66 13.14 2.29
CA GLY A 369 11.72 13.67 1.44
C GLY A 369 11.32 14.05 0.00
N ALA A 370 10.06 13.90 -0.41
CA ALA A 370 9.61 14.00 -1.81
C ALA A 370 8.52 15.08 -2.01
N ASP A 371 8.24 15.42 -3.28
CA ASP A 371 7.30 16.50 -3.63
C ASP A 371 6.10 15.99 -4.46
N ILE A 372 6.33 14.97 -5.31
CA ILE A 372 5.31 14.37 -6.17
C ILE A 372 5.32 12.86 -5.99
N PHE A 373 4.14 12.24 -5.86
CA PHE A 373 3.97 10.79 -5.97
C PHE A 373 3.12 10.44 -7.19
N VAL A 374 3.55 9.42 -7.94
CA VAL A 374 2.82 8.93 -9.11
C VAL A 374 2.44 7.46 -8.96
N ASP A 375 1.19 7.16 -9.29
CA ASP A 375 0.68 5.81 -9.44
C ASP A 375 0.07 5.65 -10.84
N PHE A 376 0.78 4.94 -11.70
CA PHE A 376 0.34 4.61 -13.05
C PHE A 376 -0.15 3.15 -13.18
N SER A 377 -0.70 2.59 -12.10
CA SER A 377 -1.39 1.29 -12.13
C SER A 377 -2.58 1.28 -13.08
N ASP A 378 -3.01 0.09 -13.52
CA ASP A 378 -4.22 -0.05 -14.34
C ASP A 378 -5.50 0.34 -13.57
N PHE A 379 -5.51 0.09 -12.25
CA PHE A 379 -6.53 0.55 -11.32
C PHE A 379 -6.01 0.48 -9.87
N GLN A 380 -6.75 1.07 -8.94
CA GLN A 380 -6.55 0.92 -7.49
C GLN A 380 -7.86 0.64 -6.78
N ALA A 381 -7.98 -0.43 -6.00
CA ALA A 381 -9.23 -0.70 -5.26
C ALA A 381 -9.52 0.34 -4.17
N PHE A 382 -8.48 0.82 -3.51
CA PHE A 382 -8.51 1.98 -2.62
C PHE A 382 -7.45 3.00 -3.02
N GLY A 383 -6.20 2.56 -3.21
CA GLY A 383 -5.09 3.48 -3.48
C GLY A 383 -4.38 3.98 -2.22
N LEU A 384 -4.29 3.13 -1.18
CA LEU A 384 -3.68 3.46 0.12
C LEU A 384 -2.37 4.25 0.00
N THR A 385 -1.42 3.80 -0.81
CA THR A 385 -0.11 4.46 -0.97
C THR A 385 -0.20 5.88 -1.52
N ALA A 386 -1.17 6.14 -2.40
CA ALA A 386 -1.43 7.49 -2.89
C ALA A 386 -2.04 8.37 -1.77
N LEU A 387 -2.93 7.82 -0.95
CA LEU A 387 -3.47 8.54 0.20
C LEU A 387 -2.40 8.82 1.27
N GLU A 388 -1.50 7.87 1.53
CA GLU A 388 -0.32 8.05 2.39
C GLU A 388 0.59 9.19 1.86
N ALA A 389 0.78 9.27 0.53
CA ALA A 389 1.51 10.38 -0.09
C ALA A 389 0.78 11.73 0.05
N MET A 390 -0.55 11.74 -0.12
CA MET A 390 -1.37 12.94 0.11
C MET A 390 -1.25 13.45 1.55
N ALA A 391 -1.29 12.54 2.53
CA ALA A 391 -1.13 12.86 3.94
C ALA A 391 0.24 13.49 4.24
N MET A 392 1.28 13.04 3.55
CA MET A 392 2.65 13.58 3.64
C MET A 392 2.86 14.88 2.84
N GLY A 393 1.81 15.42 2.22
CA GLY A 393 1.86 16.70 1.51
C GLY A 393 2.47 16.63 0.12
N LEU A 394 2.43 15.48 -0.55
CA LEU A 394 2.86 15.35 -1.95
C LEU A 394 1.71 15.68 -2.90
N ALA A 395 2.03 16.24 -4.07
CA ALA A 395 1.09 16.27 -5.17
C ALA A 395 1.00 14.87 -5.77
N VAL A 396 -0.22 14.40 -6.05
CA VAL A 396 -0.46 13.00 -6.39
C VAL A 396 -1.10 12.85 -7.76
N ILE A 397 -0.62 11.88 -8.53
CA ILE A 397 -1.28 11.37 -9.73
C ILE A 397 -1.75 9.94 -9.47
N VAL A 398 -3.02 9.67 -9.73
CA VAL A 398 -3.67 8.36 -9.51
C VAL A 398 -4.48 7.93 -10.73
N PRO A 399 -4.70 6.60 -10.92
CA PRO A 399 -5.57 6.13 -11.98
C PRO A 399 -7.01 6.60 -11.76
N SER A 400 -7.68 6.95 -12.85
CA SER A 400 -9.12 7.26 -12.88
C SER A 400 -10.01 6.03 -12.67
N LYS A 401 -9.45 4.82 -12.82
CA LYS A 401 -10.13 3.54 -12.62
C LYS A 401 -9.87 2.99 -11.22
N GLY A 402 -10.92 2.52 -10.57
CA GLY A 402 -10.84 1.90 -9.24
C GLY A 402 -11.67 2.64 -8.19
N GLY A 403 -11.35 2.42 -6.92
CA GLY A 403 -12.00 3.06 -5.77
C GLY A 403 -11.24 4.24 -5.17
N THR A 404 -10.32 4.85 -5.92
CA THR A 404 -9.66 6.11 -5.52
C THR A 404 -10.64 7.28 -5.48
N SER A 405 -11.78 7.18 -6.19
CA SER A 405 -12.85 8.19 -6.22
C SER A 405 -13.46 8.52 -4.85
N ILE A 406 -13.21 7.71 -3.82
CA ILE A 406 -13.66 8.01 -2.46
C ILE A 406 -12.91 9.20 -1.83
N TYR A 407 -11.75 9.57 -2.37
CA TYR A 407 -10.94 10.70 -1.89
C TYR A 407 -10.38 11.56 -3.03
N ALA A 408 -10.16 10.97 -4.21
CA ALA A 408 -9.50 11.63 -5.32
C ALA A 408 -10.48 12.48 -6.12
N GLU A 409 -10.22 13.79 -6.16
CA GLU A 409 -10.98 14.77 -6.93
C GLU A 409 -10.02 15.46 -7.90
N HIS A 410 -10.22 15.20 -9.20
CA HIS A 410 -9.36 15.71 -10.28
C HIS A 410 -9.30 17.23 -10.25
N ASP A 411 -8.09 17.79 -10.41
CA ASP A 411 -7.80 19.23 -10.37
C ASP A 411 -8.21 19.92 -9.05
N GLN A 412 -8.63 19.18 -8.03
CA GLN A 412 -8.94 19.73 -6.70
C GLN A 412 -7.91 19.29 -5.67
N ASN A 413 -7.65 18.00 -5.52
CA ASN A 413 -6.69 17.47 -4.54
C ASN A 413 -5.66 16.50 -5.13
N CYS A 414 -5.83 16.10 -6.39
CA CYS A 414 -4.92 15.25 -7.13
C CYS A 414 -5.15 15.42 -8.64
N LEU A 415 -4.34 14.74 -9.45
CA LEU A 415 -4.66 14.50 -10.87
C LEU A 415 -5.11 13.05 -11.06
N LEU A 416 -6.37 12.87 -11.48
CA LEU A 416 -6.86 11.60 -12.01
C LEU A 416 -6.51 11.47 -13.49
N VAL A 417 -5.96 10.32 -13.89
CA VAL A 417 -5.52 10.06 -15.27
C VAL A 417 -6.00 8.70 -15.76
N ASP A 418 -6.42 8.60 -17.02
CA ASP A 418 -6.53 7.29 -17.68
C ASP A 418 -5.13 6.77 -17.97
N THR A 419 -4.67 5.84 -17.13
CA THR A 419 -3.30 5.34 -17.22
C THR A 419 -3.06 4.48 -18.45
N GLN A 420 -4.10 4.04 -19.15
CA GLN A 420 -3.93 3.33 -20.42
C GLN A 420 -3.36 4.25 -21.51
N ASP A 421 -3.54 5.57 -21.37
CA ASP A 421 -2.91 6.57 -22.19
C ASP A 421 -1.59 7.07 -21.55
N ILE A 422 -0.46 6.59 -22.10
CA ILE A 422 0.88 6.99 -21.66
C ILE A 422 1.10 8.49 -21.87
N GLN A 423 0.51 9.08 -22.92
CA GLN A 423 0.66 10.50 -23.19
C GLN A 423 -0.08 11.32 -22.13
N ALA A 424 -1.30 10.92 -21.75
CA ALA A 424 -2.01 11.55 -20.64
C ALA A 424 -1.25 11.45 -19.30
N CYS A 425 -0.58 10.31 -19.05
CA CYS A 425 0.29 10.16 -17.87
C CYS A 425 1.47 11.14 -17.88
N LEU A 426 2.11 11.31 -19.04
CA LEU A 426 3.23 12.23 -19.22
C LEU A 426 2.79 13.68 -19.06
N GLU A 427 1.68 14.08 -19.68
CA GLU A 427 1.13 15.43 -19.61
C GLU A 427 0.72 15.81 -18.19
N ALA A 428 0.07 14.91 -17.47
CA ALA A 428 -0.28 15.15 -16.07
C ALA A 428 0.97 15.36 -15.19
N LEU A 429 2.02 14.55 -15.41
CA LEU A 429 3.26 14.68 -14.68
C LEU A 429 4.05 15.95 -15.05
N GLN A 430 4.10 16.31 -16.33
CA GLN A 430 4.67 17.58 -16.80
C GLN A 430 3.94 18.77 -16.17
N ARG A 431 2.61 18.73 -16.13
CA ARG A 431 1.79 19.78 -15.51
C ARG A 431 2.14 19.96 -14.03
N LEU A 432 2.33 18.87 -13.27
CA LEU A 432 2.78 18.99 -11.88
C LEU A 432 4.23 19.48 -11.74
N VAL A 433 5.10 19.22 -12.70
CA VAL A 433 6.50 19.72 -12.67
C VAL A 433 6.55 21.21 -12.98
N GLU A 434 5.84 21.65 -14.01
CA GLU A 434 5.90 22.98 -14.60
C GLU A 434 4.99 23.99 -13.87
N ASP A 435 3.78 23.59 -13.47
CA ASP A 435 2.81 24.46 -12.78
C ASP A 435 2.96 24.34 -11.26
N VAL A 436 3.85 25.17 -10.72
CA VAL A 436 4.16 25.24 -9.28
C VAL A 436 2.92 25.61 -8.45
N THR A 437 2.08 26.50 -8.95
CA THR A 437 0.88 26.97 -8.26
C THR A 437 -0.17 25.87 -8.18
N LEU A 438 -0.40 25.14 -9.28
CA LEU A 438 -1.23 23.95 -9.28
C LEU A 438 -0.69 22.91 -8.30
N ARG A 439 0.60 22.58 -8.38
CA ARG A 439 1.24 21.60 -7.50
C ARG A 439 1.00 21.94 -6.03
N ALA A 440 1.29 23.19 -5.64
CA ALA A 440 1.10 23.65 -4.26
C ALA A 440 -0.36 23.60 -3.80
N ARG A 441 -1.30 24.01 -4.65
CA ARG A 441 -2.74 23.93 -4.35
C ARG A 441 -3.19 22.49 -4.12
N LEU A 442 -2.78 21.57 -5.00
CA LEU A 442 -3.10 20.15 -4.84
C LEU A 442 -2.49 19.58 -3.56
N GLN A 443 -1.25 19.93 -3.20
CA GLN A 443 -0.60 19.49 -1.95
C GLN A 443 -1.38 19.92 -0.69
N LEU A 444 -1.82 21.18 -0.63
CA LEU A 444 -2.60 21.69 0.51
C LEU A 444 -3.94 20.96 0.65
N ASN A 445 -4.64 20.76 -0.47
CA ASN A 445 -5.92 20.06 -0.49
C ASN A 445 -5.75 18.56 -0.21
N ALA A 446 -4.65 17.95 -0.68
CA ALA A 446 -4.32 16.56 -0.44
C ALA A 446 -4.18 16.24 1.05
N VAL A 447 -3.43 17.05 1.80
CA VAL A 447 -3.29 16.93 3.26
C VAL A 447 -4.65 16.97 3.95
N SER A 448 -5.49 17.93 3.55
CA SER A 448 -6.82 18.14 4.13
C SER A 448 -7.75 16.95 3.88
N THR A 449 -7.75 16.41 2.66
CA THR A 449 -8.51 15.20 2.31
C THR A 449 -8.05 14.00 3.12
N ALA A 450 -6.74 13.77 3.17
CA ALA A 450 -6.15 12.56 3.73
C ALA A 450 -6.41 12.41 5.24
N ALA A 451 -6.43 13.51 5.99
CA ALA A 451 -6.63 13.51 7.44
C ALA A 451 -7.96 12.90 7.91
N ARG A 452 -8.95 12.74 7.01
CA ARG A 452 -10.28 12.19 7.31
C ARG A 452 -10.33 10.65 7.33
N PHE A 453 -9.25 9.98 6.93
CA PHE A 453 -9.19 8.52 6.76
C PHE A 453 -8.54 7.80 7.95
N TYR A 454 -8.90 8.19 9.16
CA TYR A 454 -8.42 7.57 10.40
C TYR A 454 -9.12 6.20 10.66
N PRO A 455 -8.48 5.26 11.36
CA PRO A 455 -8.95 3.87 11.43
C PRO A 455 -10.14 3.61 12.36
N GLU A 456 -10.47 4.54 13.25
CA GLU A 456 -11.51 4.36 14.27
C GLU A 456 -12.90 4.17 13.66
N LEU A 457 -13.27 4.95 12.64
CA LEU A 457 -14.60 4.85 12.02
C LEU A 457 -14.79 3.50 11.31
N PRO A 458 -13.88 3.03 10.42
CA PRO A 458 -14.03 1.72 9.81
C PRO A 458 -14.00 0.56 10.81
N ALA A 459 -13.17 0.64 11.86
CA ALA A 459 -13.13 -0.36 12.91
C ALA A 459 -14.47 -0.44 13.67
N LEU A 460 -15.07 0.71 14.01
CA LEU A 460 -16.39 0.75 14.64
C LEU A 460 -17.46 0.15 13.73
N ASN A 461 -17.47 0.53 12.43
CA ASN A 461 -18.41 -0.02 11.46
C ASN A 461 -18.31 -1.55 11.33
N MET A 462 -17.09 -2.10 11.33
CA MET A 462 -16.89 -3.54 11.36
C MET A 462 -17.50 -4.18 12.61
N LEU A 463 -17.27 -3.61 13.80
CA LEU A 463 -17.83 -4.14 15.05
C LEU A 463 -19.37 -4.12 15.03
N LYS A 464 -19.97 -3.05 14.52
CA LYS A 464 -21.44 -2.94 14.36
C LYS A 464 -21.98 -4.03 13.42
N VAL A 465 -21.26 -4.34 12.34
CA VAL A 465 -21.62 -5.44 11.42
C VAL A 465 -21.49 -6.80 12.11
N LEU A 466 -20.40 -7.04 12.84
CA LEU A 466 -20.11 -8.34 13.48
C LEU A 466 -21.03 -8.63 14.69
N PHE A 467 -21.50 -7.60 15.37
CA PHE A 467 -22.27 -7.72 16.61
C PHE A 467 -23.57 -6.89 16.57
N PRO A 468 -24.51 -7.19 15.65
CA PRO A 468 -25.73 -6.40 15.50
C PRO A 468 -26.66 -6.45 16.72
N SER A 469 -26.53 -7.46 17.58
CA SER A 469 -27.31 -7.62 18.82
C SER A 469 -26.90 -6.66 19.95
N ARG A 470 -25.83 -5.88 19.75
CA ARG A 470 -25.30 -4.91 20.73
C ARG A 470 -25.71 -3.47 20.40
N LEU A 471 -26.39 -3.22 19.29
CA LEU A 471 -26.76 -1.90 18.78
C LEU A 471 -28.00 -1.31 19.45
#